data_AF-A0A9D4C7X3-F1
#
_entry.id   AF-A0A9D4C7X3-F1
#
_cell.length_a   1.000
_cell.length_b   1.000
_cell.length_c   1.000
_cell.angle_alpha   90.00
_cell.angle_beta   90.00
_cell.angle_gamma   90.00
#
_symmetry.space_group_name_H-M   'P 1'
#
loop_
_entity.id
_entity.type
_entity.pdbx_description
1 polymer ?
#
loop_
_entity_poly.entity_id
_entity_poly.type
_entity_poly.pdbx_seq_one_letter_code
_entity_poly.pdbx_strand_id
1 'polypeptide(L)'
;MEWRICFIYAELKLIENLNECQYKLYVLLKIINKEVLHPICSDLSSFIMKNVALWIVESHRQEIFRKQNLMHVVQIALKFIKNALVNNNLPYYMIHGRDLLIGRTTENERSGLISKLEELITEDGRIIYRLPKLREAVDTVPPDELEQTGKRRDKLERLELTRQYIHASYRASNLQRENIDIVCWNDKIYREARYEMHEMVWPQ
;
A
#
# COMPACT_ATOMS: atom_id res chain seq x y z
N MET A 1 -3.91 -27.70 -2.91
CA MET A 1 -4.57 -26.47 -3.41
C MET A 1 -4.62 -25.52 -2.22
N GLU A 2 -4.01 -24.35 -2.31
CA GLU A 2 -3.96 -23.39 -1.19
C GLU A 2 -4.87 -22.20 -1.50
N TRP A 3 -5.85 -21.95 -0.64
CA TRP A 3 -6.75 -20.80 -0.74
C TRP A 3 -6.09 -19.57 -0.13
N ARG A 4 -6.24 -18.40 -0.78
CA ARG A 4 -5.75 -17.11 -0.27
C ARG A 4 -6.93 -16.16 -0.08
N ILE A 5 -6.95 -15.48 1.07
CA ILE A 5 -7.94 -14.44 1.36
C ILE A 5 -7.57 -13.18 0.57
N CYS A 6 -8.56 -12.60 -0.11
CA CYS A 6 -8.40 -11.40 -0.93
C CYS A 6 -9.34 -10.30 -0.43
N PHE A 7 -8.82 -9.12 -0.12
CA PHE A 7 -9.57 -7.99 0.47
C PHE A 7 -9.95 -6.92 -0.54
N ILE A 8 -10.14 -7.34 -1.78
CA ILE A 8 -10.14 -6.46 -2.94
C ILE A 8 -11.23 -5.39 -2.87
N TYR A 9 -12.43 -5.77 -2.41
CA TYR A 9 -13.52 -4.80 -2.24
C TYR A 9 -13.20 -3.76 -1.15
N ALA A 10 -12.62 -4.19 -0.04
CA ALA A 10 -12.21 -3.29 1.04
C ALA A 10 -11.08 -2.36 0.58
N GLU A 11 -10.09 -2.88 -0.14
CA GLU A 11 -9.00 -2.07 -0.72
C GLU A 11 -9.54 -1.00 -1.67
N LEU A 12 -10.48 -1.36 -2.55
CA LEU A 12 -11.12 -0.41 -3.44
C LEU A 12 -11.86 0.69 -2.68
N LYS A 13 -12.58 0.33 -1.62
CA LYS A 13 -13.30 1.31 -0.79
C LYS A 13 -12.35 2.24 -0.05
N LEU A 14 -11.21 1.74 0.43
CA LEU A 14 -10.20 2.58 1.06
C LEU A 14 -9.60 3.57 0.05
N ILE A 15 -9.23 3.11 -1.15
CA ILE A 15 -8.68 3.96 -2.21
C ILE A 15 -9.68 5.04 -2.63
N GLU A 16 -10.97 4.69 -2.79
CA GLU A 16 -12.05 5.64 -3.13
C GLU A 16 -12.21 6.77 -2.10
N ASN A 17 -11.85 6.54 -0.84
CA ASN A 17 -12.01 7.51 0.25
C ASN A 17 -10.73 8.27 0.58
N LEU A 18 -9.63 8.07 -0.16
CA LEU A 18 -8.42 8.85 0.02
C LEU A 18 -8.66 10.29 -0.44
N ASN A 19 -8.19 11.25 0.36
CA ASN A 19 -8.11 12.63 -0.09
C ASN A 19 -7.02 12.80 -1.17
N GLU A 20 -7.02 13.94 -1.86
CA GLU A 20 -6.08 14.22 -2.95
C GLU A 20 -4.60 14.02 -2.56
N CYS A 21 -4.20 14.50 -1.38
CA CYS A 21 -2.81 14.38 -0.93
C CYS A 21 -2.43 12.93 -0.62
N GLN A 22 -3.34 12.15 -0.01
CA GLN A 22 -3.16 10.72 0.26
C GLN A 22 -3.07 9.90 -1.03
N TYR A 23 -3.91 10.23 -2.02
CA TYR A 23 -3.86 9.58 -3.32
C TYR A 23 -2.56 9.91 -4.06
N LYS A 24 -2.11 11.18 -4.02
CA LYS A 24 -0.80 11.61 -4.56
C LYS A 24 0.35 10.88 -3.90
N LEU A 25 0.34 10.74 -2.57
CA LEU A 25 1.32 9.92 -1.85
C LEU A 25 1.37 8.50 -2.41
N TYR A 26 0.22 7.83 -2.55
CA TYR A 26 0.16 6.47 -3.08
C TYR A 26 0.78 6.37 -4.49
N VAL A 27 0.46 7.31 -5.38
CA VAL A 27 1.02 7.32 -6.74
C VAL A 27 2.52 7.59 -6.74
N LEU A 28 3.00 8.55 -5.94
CA LEU A 28 4.43 8.82 -5.82
C LEU A 28 5.19 7.60 -5.30
N LEU A 29 4.66 6.88 -4.31
CA LEU A 29 5.27 5.65 -3.82
C LEU A 29 5.36 4.57 -4.90
N LYS A 30 4.34 4.41 -5.76
CA LYS A 30 4.40 3.48 -6.89
C LYS A 30 5.50 3.85 -7.88
N ILE A 31 5.64 5.14 -8.18
CA ILE A 31 6.65 5.62 -9.13
C ILE A 31 8.05 5.48 -8.53
N ILE A 32 8.25 5.89 -7.28
CA ILE A 32 9.51 5.71 -6.55
C ILE A 32 9.89 4.23 -6.54
N ASN A 33 8.94 3.35 -6.23
CA ASN A 33 9.20 1.92 -6.26
C ASN A 33 9.64 1.47 -7.66
N LYS A 34 8.88 1.81 -8.70
CA LYS A 34 9.19 1.39 -10.07
C LYS A 34 10.55 1.88 -10.57
N GLU A 35 10.88 3.14 -10.32
CA GLU A 35 12.05 3.79 -10.93
C GLU A 35 13.30 3.69 -10.04
N VAL A 36 13.15 3.45 -8.73
CA VAL A 36 14.27 3.49 -7.77
C VAL A 36 14.47 2.18 -7.02
N LEU A 37 13.41 1.59 -6.46
CA LEU A 37 13.55 0.42 -5.56
C LEU A 37 13.50 -0.91 -6.32
N HIS A 38 12.61 -1.03 -7.31
CA HIS A 38 12.41 -2.22 -8.12
C HIS A 38 13.67 -2.67 -8.89
N PRO A 39 14.55 -1.77 -9.39
CA PRO A 39 15.83 -2.18 -9.96
C PRO A 39 16.76 -2.88 -8.96
N ILE A 40 16.57 -2.67 -7.65
CA ILE A 40 17.35 -3.30 -6.58
C ILE A 40 16.67 -4.61 -6.15
N CYS A 41 15.35 -4.60 -5.98
CA CYS A 41 14.56 -5.76 -5.59
C CYS A 41 13.21 -5.75 -6.32
N SER A 42 13.00 -6.69 -7.23
CA SER A 42 11.76 -6.79 -8.01
C SER A 42 10.56 -7.31 -7.20
N ASP A 43 10.80 -7.97 -6.08
CA ASP A 43 9.77 -8.47 -5.16
C ASP A 43 9.06 -7.35 -4.36
N LEU A 44 9.64 -6.13 -4.33
CA LEU A 44 8.94 -4.94 -3.86
C LEU A 44 7.85 -4.52 -4.87
N SER A 45 6.69 -5.14 -4.73
CA SER A 45 5.56 -4.93 -5.63
C SER A 45 4.79 -3.62 -5.35
N SER A 46 3.94 -3.21 -6.31
CA SER A 46 2.96 -2.13 -6.10
C SER A 46 1.97 -2.41 -4.96
N PHE A 47 1.76 -3.69 -4.62
CA PHE A 47 0.93 -4.10 -3.49
C PHE A 47 1.58 -3.75 -2.15
N ILE A 48 2.91 -3.90 -2.03
CA ILE A 48 3.65 -3.45 -0.85
C ILE A 48 3.54 -1.93 -0.70
N MET A 49 3.68 -1.17 -1.81
CA MET A 49 3.52 0.29 -1.77
C MET A 49 2.11 0.74 -1.39
N LYS A 50 1.08 0.00 -1.82
CA LYS A 50 -0.31 0.24 -1.40
C LYS A 50 -0.45 0.05 0.11
N ASN A 51 0.12 -1.01 0.67
CA ASN A 51 0.10 -1.26 2.11
C ASN A 51 0.80 -0.16 2.90
N VAL A 52 1.97 0.28 2.44
CA VAL A 52 2.68 1.41 3.04
C VAL A 52 1.80 2.67 3.04
N ALA A 53 1.18 3.00 1.90
CA ALA A 53 0.30 4.17 1.82
C ALA A 53 -0.87 4.08 2.81
N LEU A 54 -1.56 2.93 2.89
CA LEU A 54 -2.65 2.71 3.83
C LEU A 54 -2.19 2.84 5.28
N TRP A 55 -1.02 2.28 5.61
CA TRP A 55 -0.43 2.43 6.94
C TRP A 55 -0.16 3.88 7.31
N ILE A 56 0.42 4.66 6.41
CA ILE A 56 0.69 6.08 6.65
C ILE A 56 -0.61 6.86 6.81
N VAL A 57 -1.62 6.60 5.97
CA VAL A 57 -2.94 7.24 6.02
C VAL A 57 -3.63 7.02 7.35
N GLU A 58 -3.66 5.78 7.83
CA GLU A 58 -4.35 5.40 9.08
C GLU A 58 -3.62 5.92 10.33
N SER A 59 -2.29 5.88 10.32
CA SER A 59 -1.48 6.23 11.50
C SER A 59 -1.30 7.73 11.73
N HIS A 60 -1.77 8.59 10.81
CA HIS A 60 -1.52 10.02 10.89
C HIS A 60 -2.81 10.85 10.79
N ARG A 61 -2.80 12.02 11.45
CA ARG A 61 -3.93 12.96 11.43
C ARG A 61 -4.16 13.50 10.03
N GLN A 62 -5.42 13.68 9.65
CA GLN A 62 -5.82 14.21 8.34
C GLN A 62 -5.16 15.56 8.00
N GLU A 63 -4.82 16.36 9.02
CA GLU A 63 -4.19 17.68 8.88
C GLU A 63 -2.83 17.65 8.18
N ILE A 64 -2.08 16.55 8.24
CA ILE A 64 -0.77 16.46 7.55
C ILE A 64 -0.92 16.23 6.06
N PHE A 65 -2.06 15.70 5.61
CA PHE A 65 -2.33 15.38 4.21
C PHE A 65 -2.85 16.60 3.45
N ARG A 66 -2.06 17.67 3.45
CA ARG A 66 -2.29 18.90 2.69
C ARG A 66 -1.28 19.00 1.56
N LYS A 67 -1.63 19.70 0.48
CA LYS A 67 -0.78 19.88 -0.70
C LYS A 67 0.63 20.38 -0.33
N GLN A 68 0.72 21.32 0.60
CA GLN A 68 1.98 21.92 1.07
C GLN A 68 2.89 20.91 1.79
N ASN A 69 2.30 19.84 2.33
CA ASN A 69 2.99 18.83 3.12
C ASN A 69 3.26 17.55 2.34
N LEU A 70 2.93 17.48 1.04
CA LEU A 70 3.05 16.25 0.25
C LEU A 70 4.45 15.62 0.35
N MET A 71 5.49 16.45 0.19
CA MET A 71 6.89 15.98 0.30
C MET A 71 7.24 15.52 1.71
N HIS A 72 6.72 16.19 2.74
CA HIS A 72 6.89 15.76 4.12
C HIS A 72 6.27 14.38 4.37
N VAL A 73 5.06 14.14 3.86
CA VAL A 73 4.38 12.84 3.98
C VAL A 73 5.10 11.76 3.17
N VAL A 74 5.66 12.08 1.99
CA VAL A 74 6.52 11.16 1.24
C VAL A 74 7.76 10.78 2.08
N GLN A 75 8.40 11.74 2.76
CA GLN A 75 9.53 11.48 3.64
C GLN A 75 9.17 10.55 4.80
N ILE A 76 7.99 10.73 5.41
CA ILE A 76 7.47 9.80 6.43
C ILE A 76 7.35 8.39 5.84
N ALA A 77 6.75 8.26 4.65
CA ALA A 77 6.58 6.95 4.02
C ALA A 77 7.92 6.28 3.66
N LEU A 78 8.92 7.04 3.18
CA LEU A 78 10.27 6.50 2.92
C LEU A 78 10.95 6.01 4.20
N LYS A 79 10.85 6.78 5.30
CA LYS A 79 11.36 6.36 6.62
C LYS A 79 10.64 5.11 7.12
N PHE A 80 9.33 5.01 6.92
CA PHE A 80 8.55 3.84 7.27
C PHE A 80 9.01 2.60 6.50
N ILE A 81 9.21 2.70 5.18
CA ILE A 81 9.75 1.60 4.36
C ILE A 81 11.15 1.21 4.85
N LYS A 82 12.01 2.18 5.13
CA LYS A 82 13.37 1.91 5.64
C LYS A 82 13.31 1.14 6.95
N ASN A 83 12.50 1.60 7.91
CA ASN A 83 12.35 0.93 9.19
C ASN A 83 11.79 -0.49 9.04
N ALA A 84 10.81 -0.69 8.14
CA ALA A 84 10.28 -2.01 7.84
C ALA A 84 11.37 -2.96 7.28
N LEU A 85 12.24 -2.46 6.41
CA LEU A 85 13.38 -3.24 5.89
C LEU A 85 14.43 -3.53 6.96
N VAL A 86 14.78 -2.56 7.81
CA VAL A 86 15.73 -2.76 8.92
C VAL A 86 15.24 -3.83 9.88
N ASN A 87 13.95 -3.79 10.23
CA ASN A 87 13.33 -4.77 11.11
C ASN A 87 12.93 -6.06 10.41
N ASN A 88 13.11 -6.13 9.09
CA ASN A 88 12.61 -7.18 8.21
C ASN A 88 11.15 -7.55 8.50
N ASN A 89 10.31 -6.52 8.72
CA ASN A 89 8.92 -6.66 9.09
C ASN A 89 8.06 -5.54 8.49
N LEU A 90 7.12 -5.92 7.64
CA LEU A 90 6.05 -5.05 7.15
C LEU A 90 4.69 -5.75 7.33
N PRO A 91 3.90 -5.43 8.36
CA PRO A 91 2.60 -6.07 8.55
C PRO A 91 1.67 -5.75 7.38
N TYR A 92 0.93 -6.76 6.93
CA TYR A 92 -0.11 -6.58 5.93
C TYR A 92 -1.26 -5.78 6.54
N TYR A 93 -1.67 -4.68 5.90
CA TYR A 93 -2.66 -3.74 6.44
C TYR A 93 -3.99 -4.42 6.81
N MET A 94 -4.43 -5.39 6.01
CA MET A 94 -5.69 -6.10 6.29
C MET A 94 -5.51 -7.31 7.24
N ILE A 95 -4.30 -7.85 7.37
CA ILE A 95 -4.00 -8.99 8.26
C ILE A 95 -2.66 -8.72 8.95
N HIS A 96 -2.72 -8.06 10.10
CA HIS A 96 -1.55 -7.63 10.88
C HIS A 96 -0.54 -8.75 11.17
N GLY A 97 -1.03 -9.98 11.42
CA GLY A 97 -0.17 -11.14 11.69
C GLY A 97 0.56 -11.70 10.46
N ARG A 98 0.34 -11.11 9.26
CA ARG A 98 1.03 -11.52 8.03
C ARG A 98 2.05 -10.47 7.64
N ASP A 99 3.32 -10.84 7.68
CA ASP A 99 4.40 -9.99 7.20
C ASP A 99 4.57 -10.10 5.68
N LEU A 100 4.71 -8.96 5.02
CA LEU A 100 4.88 -8.83 3.58
C LEU A 100 6.34 -8.91 3.12
N LEU A 101 7.33 -8.79 4.01
CA LEU A 101 8.75 -8.82 3.66
C LEU A 101 9.40 -10.20 3.84
N ILE A 102 8.77 -11.11 4.60
CA ILE A 102 9.30 -12.47 4.81
C ILE A 102 9.55 -13.15 3.45
N GLY A 103 10.81 -13.56 3.23
CA GLY A 103 11.24 -14.27 2.03
C GLY A 103 11.19 -13.44 0.74
N ARG A 104 11.06 -12.11 0.81
CA ARG A 104 10.99 -11.22 -0.35
C ARG A 104 12.29 -10.53 -0.72
N THR A 105 13.23 -10.47 0.20
CA THR A 105 14.53 -9.82 -0.03
C THR A 105 15.64 -10.69 0.50
N THR A 106 16.73 -10.77 -0.26
CA THR A 106 18.02 -11.26 0.24
C THR A 106 18.69 -10.19 1.12
N GLU A 107 19.68 -10.58 1.92
CA GLU A 107 20.45 -9.63 2.74
C GLU A 107 21.08 -8.50 1.92
N ASN A 108 21.61 -8.85 0.74
CA ASN A 108 22.27 -7.90 -0.16
C ASN A 108 21.26 -6.91 -0.76
N GLU A 109 20.12 -7.39 -1.25
CA GLU A 109 19.06 -6.52 -1.77
C GLU A 109 18.52 -5.61 -0.67
N ARG A 110 18.28 -6.14 0.53
CA ARG A 110 17.79 -5.36 1.67
C ARG A 110 18.76 -4.26 2.07
N SER A 111 20.05 -4.57 2.14
CA SER A 111 21.11 -3.59 2.40
C SER A 111 21.17 -2.51 1.30
N GLY A 112 21.05 -2.91 0.04
CA GLY A 112 20.99 -1.99 -1.11
C GLY A 112 19.77 -1.07 -1.07
N LEU A 113 18.61 -1.62 -0.71
CA LEU A 113 17.36 -0.86 -0.55
C LEU A 113 17.46 0.15 0.60
N ILE A 114 18.00 -0.26 1.75
CA ILE A 114 18.19 0.63 2.92
C ILE A 114 19.12 1.78 2.54
N SER A 115 20.26 1.50 1.93
CA SER A 115 21.21 2.51 1.46
C SER A 115 20.56 3.49 0.48
N LYS A 116 19.78 2.97 -0.49
CA LYS A 116 19.08 3.83 -1.44
C LYS A 116 18.01 4.69 -0.77
N LEU A 117 17.25 4.15 0.19
CA LEU A 117 16.28 4.93 0.96
C LEU A 117 16.95 6.01 1.80
N GLU A 118 18.15 5.76 2.36
CA GLU A 118 18.90 6.78 3.08
C GLU A 118 19.35 7.93 2.19
N GLU A 119 19.80 7.64 0.97
CA GLU A 119 20.07 8.68 -0.04
C GLU A 119 18.81 9.50 -0.35
N LEU A 120 17.66 8.83 -0.57
CA LEU A 120 16.39 9.53 -0.85
C LEU A 120 15.93 10.43 0.31
N ILE A 121 16.14 9.98 1.55
CA ILE A 121 15.76 10.70 2.76
C ILE A 121 16.70 11.88 3.01
N THR A 122 18.02 11.67 2.88
CA THR A 122 19.03 12.72 3.11
C THR A 122 19.01 13.83 2.06
N GLU A 123 18.57 13.52 0.84
CA GLU A 123 18.33 14.54 -0.19
C GLU A 123 16.99 15.30 -0.03
N ASP A 124 16.25 15.12 1.05
CA ASP A 124 14.90 15.70 1.26
C ASP A 124 13.92 15.43 0.09
N GLY A 125 14.14 14.34 -0.66
CA GLY A 125 13.32 14.01 -1.82
C GLY A 125 13.62 14.88 -3.05
N ARG A 126 14.75 15.59 -3.11
CA ARG A 126 15.17 16.37 -4.30
C ARG A 126 15.23 15.51 -5.57
N ILE A 127 15.55 14.22 -5.44
CA ILE A 127 15.53 13.26 -6.54
C ILE A 127 14.14 13.10 -7.21
N ILE A 128 13.05 13.37 -6.49
CA ILE A 128 11.69 13.39 -7.03
C ILE A 128 11.58 14.46 -8.11
N TYR A 129 12.23 15.61 -7.92
CA TYR A 129 12.28 16.68 -8.91
C TYR A 129 13.27 16.42 -10.05
N ARG A 130 14.25 15.51 -9.86
CA ARG A 130 15.24 15.15 -10.88
C ARG A 130 14.71 14.12 -11.88
N LEU A 131 13.76 13.27 -11.47
CA LEU A 131 13.18 12.24 -12.31
C LEU A 131 11.95 12.82 -13.07
N PRO A 132 11.96 12.90 -14.42
CA PRO A 132 10.91 13.58 -15.18
C PRO A 132 9.49 13.08 -14.86
N LYS A 133 9.30 11.76 -14.71
CA LYS A 133 8.00 11.16 -14.35
C LYS A 133 7.52 11.49 -12.94
N LEU A 134 8.46 11.64 -11.99
CA LEU A 134 8.13 12.02 -10.62
C LEU A 134 7.83 13.52 -10.53
N ARG A 135 8.63 14.34 -11.20
CA ARG A 135 8.38 15.77 -11.35
C ARG A 135 7.02 16.02 -11.98
N GLU A 136 6.72 15.33 -13.08
CA GLU A 136 5.41 15.35 -13.72
C GLU A 136 4.32 14.94 -12.73
N ALA A 137 4.45 13.82 -12.02
CA ALA A 137 3.44 13.40 -11.03
C ALA A 137 3.22 14.40 -9.87
N VAL A 138 4.23 15.20 -9.52
CA VAL A 138 4.13 16.30 -8.54
C VAL A 138 3.47 17.55 -9.16
N ASP A 139 3.87 17.91 -10.38
CA ASP A 139 3.54 19.17 -11.05
C ASP A 139 2.22 19.09 -11.84
N THR A 140 2.03 18.04 -12.64
CA THR A 140 0.99 17.99 -13.66
C THR A 140 -0.33 17.46 -13.19
N VAL A 141 -0.45 16.84 -12.01
CA VAL A 141 -1.74 16.21 -11.72
C VAL A 141 -2.67 17.10 -10.90
N PRO A 142 -3.65 17.78 -11.54
CA PRO A 142 -4.85 18.19 -10.83
C PRO A 142 -5.59 16.93 -10.35
N PRO A 143 -6.29 16.99 -9.21
CA PRO A 143 -7.03 15.85 -8.63
C PRO A 143 -7.83 15.04 -9.68
N ASP A 144 -8.34 15.74 -10.70
CA ASP A 144 -9.25 15.26 -11.74
C ASP A 144 -8.62 14.28 -12.77
N GLU A 145 -7.33 14.44 -13.12
CA GLU A 145 -6.64 13.54 -14.08
C GLU A 145 -6.06 12.29 -13.38
N LEU A 146 -5.67 12.43 -12.12
CA LEU A 146 -5.33 11.31 -11.23
C LEU A 146 -6.56 10.42 -11.00
N GLU A 147 -7.75 11.03 -10.93
CA GLU A 147 -9.04 10.35 -10.90
C GLU A 147 -9.25 9.51 -12.17
N GLN A 148 -8.96 10.03 -13.37
CA GLN A 148 -9.13 9.29 -14.63
C GLN A 148 -8.12 8.16 -14.81
N THR A 149 -6.86 8.37 -14.40
CA THR A 149 -5.77 7.39 -14.55
C THR A 149 -5.88 6.27 -13.51
N GLY A 150 -6.27 6.63 -12.29
CA GLY A 150 -6.74 5.71 -11.24
C GLY A 150 -7.96 4.93 -11.69
N LYS A 151 -9.03 5.63 -12.11
CA LYS A 151 -10.24 5.01 -12.67
C LYS A 151 -9.94 4.07 -13.83
N ARG A 152 -8.98 4.32 -14.73
CA ARG A 152 -8.70 3.41 -15.85
C ARG A 152 -8.05 2.11 -15.39
N ARG A 153 -7.07 2.20 -14.48
CA ARG A 153 -6.33 1.04 -13.95
C ARG A 153 -7.17 0.28 -12.93
N ASP A 154 -7.88 1.00 -12.05
CA ASP A 154 -8.85 0.46 -11.10
C ASP A 154 -10.13 -0.02 -11.78
N LYS A 155 -10.52 0.50 -12.95
CA LYS A 155 -11.60 -0.06 -13.78
C LYS A 155 -11.16 -1.34 -14.45
N LEU A 156 -9.93 -1.43 -14.95
CA LEU A 156 -9.40 -2.71 -15.45
C LEU A 156 -9.27 -3.73 -14.33
N GLU A 157 -8.75 -3.33 -13.16
CA GLU A 157 -8.70 -4.18 -11.97
C GLU A 157 -10.14 -4.55 -11.55
N ARG A 158 -11.06 -3.60 -11.41
CA ARG A 158 -12.48 -3.86 -11.11
C ARG A 158 -13.15 -4.77 -12.12
N LEU A 159 -12.91 -4.62 -13.41
CA LEU A 159 -13.51 -5.46 -14.45
C LEU A 159 -12.97 -6.88 -14.36
N GLU A 160 -11.65 -7.02 -14.18
CA GLU A 160 -11.01 -8.32 -14.01
C GLU A 160 -11.47 -9.00 -12.71
N LEU A 161 -11.68 -8.23 -11.66
CA LEU A 161 -12.14 -8.70 -10.35
C LEU A 161 -13.64 -8.97 -10.30
N THR A 162 -14.45 -8.20 -11.01
CA THR A 162 -15.87 -8.48 -11.22
C THR A 162 -16.01 -9.77 -12.02
N ARG A 163 -15.18 -9.96 -13.04
CA ARG A 163 -15.11 -11.22 -13.79
C ARG A 163 -14.70 -12.39 -12.90
N GLN A 164 -13.66 -12.24 -12.07
CA GLN A 164 -13.22 -13.27 -11.13
C GLN A 164 -14.28 -13.56 -10.06
N TYR A 165 -14.95 -12.53 -9.52
CA TYR A 165 -16.03 -12.67 -8.55
C TYR A 165 -17.27 -13.33 -9.16
N ILE A 166 -17.69 -12.94 -10.36
CA ILE A 166 -18.80 -13.59 -11.08
C ILE A 166 -18.45 -15.06 -11.32
N HIS A 167 -17.22 -15.35 -11.73
CA HIS A 167 -16.78 -16.72 -11.96
C HIS A 167 -16.69 -17.54 -10.66
N ALA A 168 -16.20 -16.95 -9.57
CA ALA A 168 -16.15 -17.56 -8.25
C ALA A 168 -17.56 -17.75 -7.66
N SER A 169 -18.46 -16.79 -7.84
CA SER A 169 -19.86 -16.85 -7.42
C SER A 169 -20.62 -17.90 -8.21
N TYR A 170 -20.40 -18.00 -9.52
CA TYR A 170 -20.98 -19.06 -10.35
C TYR A 170 -20.47 -20.45 -9.92
N ARG A 171 -19.19 -20.55 -9.59
CA ARG A 171 -18.58 -21.78 -9.05
C ARG A 171 -19.09 -22.11 -7.65
N ALA A 172 -19.29 -21.10 -6.79
CA ALA A 172 -19.85 -21.21 -5.45
C ALA A 172 -21.35 -21.55 -5.48
N SER A 173 -22.14 -21.02 -6.42
CA SER A 173 -23.53 -21.40 -6.65
C SER A 173 -23.65 -22.85 -7.14
N ASN A 174 -22.68 -23.31 -7.94
CA ASN A 174 -22.58 -24.71 -8.34
C ASN A 174 -22.11 -25.63 -7.20
N LEU A 175 -21.27 -25.12 -6.28
CA LEU A 175 -20.84 -25.81 -5.05
C LEU A 175 -21.88 -25.73 -3.91
N GLN A 176 -22.75 -24.71 -3.86
CA GLN A 176 -23.85 -24.59 -2.90
C GLN A 176 -24.96 -25.62 -3.14
N ARG A 177 -24.96 -26.32 -4.28
CA ARG A 177 -25.71 -27.57 -4.44
C ARG A 177 -25.15 -28.72 -3.60
N GLU A 178 -23.95 -28.54 -3.04
CA GLU A 178 -23.24 -29.46 -2.15
C GLU A 178 -22.69 -28.73 -0.89
N ASN A 179 -23.60 -28.36 0.02
CA ASN A 179 -23.42 -28.19 1.47
C ASN A 179 -22.44 -27.15 2.12
N ILE A 180 -23.06 -26.33 2.99
CA ILE A 180 -22.66 -25.81 4.34
C ILE A 180 -22.05 -24.38 4.52
N ASP A 181 -22.65 -23.73 5.53
CA ASP A 181 -22.55 -22.43 6.24
C ASP A 181 -21.24 -21.63 6.28
N ILE A 182 -21.36 -20.31 6.13
CA ILE A 182 -20.34 -19.31 6.47
C ILE A 182 -20.93 -18.26 7.43
N VAL A 183 -20.47 -18.29 8.68
CA VAL A 183 -20.78 -17.31 9.74
C VAL A 183 -19.83 -16.10 9.64
N CYS A 184 -20.37 -14.90 9.88
CA CYS A 184 -19.68 -13.61 9.74
C CYS A 184 -18.80 -13.28 10.97
N TRP A 185 -17.50 -13.01 10.77
CA TRP A 185 -16.44 -12.89 11.80
C TRP A 185 -15.95 -11.45 12.08
N ASN A 186 -16.60 -10.42 11.57
CA ASN A 186 -15.95 -9.11 11.38
C ASN A 186 -15.81 -8.18 12.60
N ASP A 187 -16.49 -8.35 13.73
CA ASP A 187 -16.53 -7.27 14.74
C ASP A 187 -15.56 -7.40 15.94
N LYS A 188 -15.04 -8.61 16.21
CA LYS A 188 -14.24 -8.85 17.44
C LYS A 188 -12.74 -8.63 17.23
N ILE A 189 -12.20 -9.12 16.11
CA ILE A 189 -10.77 -9.05 15.78
C ILE A 189 -10.30 -7.59 15.59
N TYR A 190 -11.14 -6.73 15.03
CA TYR A 190 -10.82 -5.31 14.81
C TYR A 190 -10.65 -4.52 16.12
N ARG A 191 -11.30 -4.93 17.22
CA ARG A 191 -11.18 -4.22 18.50
C ARG A 191 -9.92 -4.63 19.27
N GLU A 192 -9.51 -5.88 19.17
CA GLU A 192 -8.35 -6.42 19.90
C GLU A 192 -7.02 -5.93 19.26
N ALA A 193 -6.93 -5.88 17.92
CA ALA A 193 -5.74 -5.38 17.21
C ALA A 193 -5.43 -3.88 17.49
N ARG A 194 -6.46 -3.09 17.83
CA ARG A 194 -6.32 -1.65 18.13
C ARG A 194 -5.56 -1.38 19.43
N TYR A 195 -5.66 -2.28 20.42
CA TYR A 195 -4.98 -2.12 21.71
C TYR A 195 -3.50 -2.48 21.64
N GLU A 196 -3.14 -3.55 20.93
CA GLU A 196 -1.75 -4.00 20.80
C GLU A 196 -0.87 -3.01 20.00
N MET A 197 -1.47 -2.30 19.04
CA MET A 197 -0.76 -1.30 18.22
C MET A 197 -0.42 0.00 18.95
N HIS A 198 -1.21 0.40 19.96
CA HIS A 198 -0.94 1.63 20.70
C HIS A 198 0.32 1.49 21.57
N GLU A 199 0.66 0.27 22.01
CA GLU A 199 1.86 0.01 22.82
C GLU A 199 3.14 -0.17 21.99
N MET A 200 3.05 -0.66 20.74
CA MET A 200 4.23 -0.85 19.89
C MET A 200 4.77 0.45 19.26
N VAL A 201 3.93 1.45 19.01
CA VAL A 201 4.33 2.66 18.26
C VAL A 201 4.81 3.81 19.17
N TRP A 202 4.40 3.83 20.45
CA TRP A 202 4.77 4.87 21.42
C TRP A 202 4.92 4.30 22.84
N PRO A 203 6.04 3.66 23.19
CA PRO A 203 6.32 3.32 24.58
C PRO A 203 6.50 4.61 25.40
N GLN A 204 5.82 4.70 26.55
CA GLN A 204 5.99 5.79 27.53
C GLN A 204 7.40 5.79 28.12
#